data_AF-A0A925VW47-F1
#
_entry.id   AF-A0A925VW47-F1
#
_cell.length_a   1.000
_cell.length_b   1.000
_cell.length_c   1.000
_cell.angle_alpha   90.00
_cell.angle_beta   90.00
_cell.angle_gamma   90.00
#
_symmetry.space_group_name_H-M   'P 1'
#
loop_
_entity.id
_entity.type
_entity.pdbx_description
1 polymer ?
#
loop_
_entity_poly.entity_id
_entity_poly.type
_entity_poly.pdbx_seq_one_letter_code
_entity_poly.pdbx_strand_id
1 'polypeptide(L)'
;YSTDFALNNQTYAMIGVAPYTAVHAVGSVWCATLWDLNWKLVDRYGYNRNLRAATGGNNIALKLVLDGLKLQGCRPGFLDGRNGILKADSIYNNKANTYLIWQVFARRGMGIDAEQGSSNILTDQVAGYLIPTRVLATQPQQQRDELLDLYPNPASSELTVRLPVSSKAPVQVSVLTVLGKTVQTTAVRSTELQQGLRLNTSALAAGLYIVQLRSDAGTFTRKVLIQH
;
A
#
# COMPACT_ATOMS: atom_id res chain seq x y z
N TYR A 1 -4.77 -23.01 -18.27
CA TYR A 1 -4.40 -21.59 -18.05
C TYR A 1 -2.91 -21.44 -18.22
N SER A 2 -2.44 -20.30 -18.74
CA SER A 2 -1.02 -19.98 -18.93
C SER A 2 -0.76 -18.53 -18.57
N THR A 3 0.42 -18.25 -18.00
CA THR A 3 0.91 -16.88 -17.76
C THR A 3 1.50 -16.24 -19.02
N ASP A 4 1.78 -17.05 -20.04
CA ASP A 4 2.20 -16.62 -21.37
C ASP A 4 0.99 -16.11 -22.17
N PHE A 5 1.04 -14.84 -22.55
CA PHE A 5 -0.02 -14.19 -23.31
C PHE A 5 -0.11 -14.67 -24.76
N ALA A 6 0.95 -15.25 -25.32
CA ALA A 6 0.88 -15.89 -26.63
C ALA A 6 -0.03 -17.14 -26.62
N LEU A 7 -0.10 -17.82 -25.46
CA LEU A 7 -0.92 -19.02 -25.27
C LEU A 7 -2.28 -18.73 -24.62
N ASN A 8 -2.36 -17.71 -23.76
CA ASN A 8 -3.60 -17.30 -23.11
C ASN A 8 -3.64 -15.76 -22.99
N ASN A 9 -4.27 -15.13 -23.97
CA ASN A 9 -4.44 -13.68 -24.08
C ASN A 9 -5.76 -13.16 -23.46
N GLN A 10 -6.43 -13.96 -22.63
CA GLN A 10 -7.75 -13.60 -22.08
C GLN A 10 -7.65 -12.35 -21.18
N THR A 11 -8.48 -11.34 -21.46
CA THR A 11 -8.55 -10.09 -20.68
C THR A 11 -9.99 -9.66 -20.42
N TYR A 12 -10.16 -8.75 -19.46
CA TYR A 12 -11.43 -8.15 -19.10
C TYR A 12 -12.14 -7.46 -20.27
N ALA A 13 -11.37 -6.92 -21.23
CA ALA A 13 -11.89 -6.30 -22.45
C ALA A 13 -12.64 -7.28 -23.38
N MET A 14 -12.43 -8.58 -23.23
CA MET A 14 -13.09 -9.59 -24.07
C MET A 14 -14.51 -9.90 -23.60
N ILE A 15 -14.87 -9.59 -22.36
CA ILE A 15 -16.20 -9.89 -21.81
C ILE A 15 -17.27 -9.18 -22.66
N GLY A 16 -18.37 -9.88 -22.95
CA GLY A 16 -19.44 -9.36 -23.80
C GLY A 16 -19.16 -9.48 -25.31
N VAL A 17 -17.95 -9.87 -25.70
CA VAL A 17 -17.57 -10.15 -27.09
C VAL A 17 -17.45 -11.65 -27.30
N ALA A 18 -18.02 -12.20 -28.37
CA ALA A 18 -17.95 -13.64 -28.65
C ALA A 18 -16.47 -14.12 -28.69
N PRO A 19 -16.14 -15.26 -28.03
CA PRO A 19 -17.01 -16.23 -27.38
C PRO A 19 -17.33 -15.97 -25.88
N TYR A 20 -16.94 -14.82 -25.32
CA TYR A 20 -17.04 -14.49 -23.89
C TYR A 20 -18.39 -13.86 -23.48
N THR A 21 -19.49 -14.45 -23.96
CA THR A 21 -20.85 -13.98 -23.69
C THR A 21 -21.62 -14.89 -22.73
N ALA A 22 -21.05 -16.03 -22.35
CA ALA A 22 -21.63 -16.99 -21.40
C ALA A 22 -20.75 -17.14 -20.16
N VAL A 23 -21.38 -17.46 -19.02
CA VAL A 23 -20.74 -17.50 -17.69
C VAL A 23 -19.47 -18.37 -17.62
N HIS A 24 -19.39 -19.46 -18.40
CA HIS A 24 -18.20 -20.31 -18.45
C HIS A 24 -17.02 -19.63 -19.15
N ALA A 25 -17.28 -19.00 -20.31
CA ALA A 25 -16.26 -18.28 -21.05
C ALA A 25 -15.82 -17.03 -20.27
N VAL A 26 -16.77 -16.29 -19.70
CA VAL A 26 -16.48 -15.16 -18.80
C VAL A 26 -15.65 -15.62 -17.60
N GLY A 27 -16.05 -16.70 -16.93
CA GLY A 27 -15.32 -17.28 -15.80
C GLY A 27 -13.89 -17.68 -16.13
N SER A 28 -13.61 -18.09 -17.37
CA SER A 28 -12.24 -18.41 -17.79
C SER A 28 -11.29 -17.20 -17.73
N VAL A 29 -11.78 -15.98 -17.98
CA VAL A 29 -10.99 -14.73 -17.84
C VAL A 29 -10.60 -14.51 -16.37
N TRP A 30 -11.53 -14.76 -15.44
CA TRP A 30 -11.28 -14.68 -14.00
C TRP A 30 -10.24 -15.71 -13.57
N CYS A 31 -10.42 -16.97 -13.97
CA CYS A 31 -9.48 -18.04 -13.66
C CYS A 31 -8.08 -17.81 -14.25
N ALA A 32 -7.97 -17.27 -15.47
CA ALA A 32 -6.69 -16.90 -16.06
C ALA A 32 -5.97 -15.83 -15.23
N THR A 33 -6.71 -14.87 -14.69
CA THR A 33 -6.16 -13.83 -13.80
C THR A 33 -5.70 -14.41 -12.46
N LEU A 34 -6.49 -15.29 -11.84
CA LEU A 34 -6.09 -15.94 -10.59
C LEU A 34 -4.91 -16.90 -10.78
N TRP A 35 -4.77 -17.50 -11.96
CA TRP A 35 -3.60 -18.29 -12.32
C TRP A 35 -2.32 -17.44 -12.36
N ASP A 36 -2.38 -16.26 -12.98
CA ASP A 36 -1.28 -15.28 -12.96
C ASP A 36 -0.95 -14.85 -11.53
N LEU A 37 -1.97 -14.64 -10.67
CA LEU A 37 -1.78 -14.27 -9.27
C LEU A 37 -1.07 -15.37 -8.48
N ASN A 38 -1.50 -16.62 -8.65
CA ASN A 38 -0.88 -17.76 -8.01
C ASN A 38 0.61 -17.86 -8.35
N TRP A 39 0.96 -17.80 -9.65
CA TRP A 39 2.35 -17.91 -10.06
C TRP A 39 3.19 -16.73 -9.59
N LYS A 40 2.67 -15.50 -9.63
CA LYS A 40 3.41 -14.35 -9.09
C LYS A 40 3.67 -14.47 -7.60
N LEU A 41 2.72 -14.99 -6.83
CA LEU A 41 2.93 -15.26 -5.40
C LEU A 41 3.91 -16.42 -5.18
N VAL A 42 3.85 -17.47 -5.99
CA VAL A 42 4.81 -18.59 -5.96
C VAL A 42 6.22 -18.12 -6.28
N ASP A 43 6.40 -17.26 -7.29
CA ASP A 43 7.70 -16.66 -7.62
C ASP A 43 8.28 -15.88 -6.43
N ARG A 44 7.41 -15.20 -5.65
CA ARG A 44 7.83 -14.37 -4.50
C ARG A 44 8.08 -15.16 -3.22
N TYR A 45 7.26 -16.16 -2.93
CA TYR A 45 7.21 -16.85 -1.63
C TYR A 45 7.56 -18.33 -1.70
N GLY A 46 7.89 -18.84 -2.90
CA GLY A 46 8.10 -20.25 -3.17
C GLY A 46 6.80 -21.05 -3.25
N TYR A 47 6.87 -22.25 -3.83
CA TYR A 47 5.78 -23.22 -3.81
C TYR A 47 5.86 -24.10 -2.56
N ASN A 48 4.72 -24.42 -1.97
CA ASN A 48 4.61 -25.34 -0.86
C ASN A 48 3.65 -26.49 -1.19
N ARG A 49 4.14 -27.73 -1.09
CA ARG A 49 3.38 -28.96 -1.36
C ARG A 49 2.24 -29.18 -0.35
N ASN A 50 2.37 -28.65 0.87
CA ASN A 50 1.31 -28.72 1.86
C ASN A 50 0.31 -27.57 1.66
N LEU A 51 -0.81 -27.87 1.01
CA LEU A 51 -1.88 -26.90 0.71
C LEU A 51 -2.55 -26.29 1.95
N ARG A 52 -2.36 -26.86 3.14
CA ARG A 52 -2.93 -26.35 4.41
C ARG A 52 -1.93 -25.51 5.21
N ALA A 53 -0.69 -25.38 4.75
CA ALA A 53 0.31 -24.54 5.40
C ALA A 53 -0.05 -23.05 5.32
N ALA A 54 0.56 -22.27 6.21
CA ALA A 54 0.46 -20.80 6.19
C ALA A 54 1.55 -20.14 5.31
N THR A 55 2.53 -20.91 4.85
CA THR A 55 3.69 -20.42 4.08
C THR A 55 3.66 -20.95 2.65
N GLY A 56 4.22 -20.18 1.73
CA GLY A 56 4.23 -20.49 0.29
C GLY A 56 3.22 -19.65 -0.49
N GLY A 57 3.60 -19.28 -1.70
CA GLY A 57 2.83 -18.40 -2.57
C GLY A 57 1.47 -18.98 -2.96
N ASN A 58 1.40 -20.29 -3.20
CA ASN A 58 0.15 -20.98 -3.49
C ASN A 58 -0.80 -21.01 -2.28
N ASN A 59 -0.29 -21.10 -1.05
CA ASN A 59 -1.09 -21.00 0.17
C ASN A 59 -1.62 -19.58 0.37
N ILE A 60 -0.77 -18.57 0.17
CA ILE A 60 -1.16 -17.16 0.23
C ILE A 60 -2.21 -16.86 -0.83
N ALA A 61 -2.03 -17.32 -2.06
CA ALA A 61 -2.99 -17.14 -3.15
C ALA A 61 -4.36 -17.72 -2.80
N LEU A 62 -4.39 -18.98 -2.34
CA LEU A 62 -5.62 -19.64 -1.92
C LEU A 62 -6.31 -18.87 -0.79
N LYS A 63 -5.56 -18.44 0.22
CA LYS A 63 -6.11 -17.69 1.36
C LYS A 63 -6.66 -16.33 0.94
N LEU A 64 -5.92 -15.58 0.12
CA LEU A 64 -6.34 -14.28 -0.40
C LEU A 64 -7.63 -14.38 -1.22
N VAL A 65 -7.76 -15.40 -2.07
CA VAL A 65 -8.98 -15.63 -2.86
C VAL A 65 -10.14 -16.01 -1.94
N LEU A 66 -9.96 -16.96 -1.02
CA LEU A 66 -11.01 -17.38 -0.09
C LEU A 66 -11.50 -16.24 0.81
N ASP A 67 -10.57 -15.46 1.36
CA ASP A 67 -10.92 -14.31 2.20
C ASP A 67 -11.49 -13.16 1.35
N GLY A 68 -11.04 -13.00 0.09
CA GLY A 68 -11.60 -12.06 -0.86
C GLY A 68 -13.06 -12.35 -1.22
N LEU A 69 -13.42 -13.63 -1.39
CA LEU A 69 -14.82 -14.06 -1.62
C LEU A 69 -15.75 -13.67 -0.47
N LYS A 70 -15.24 -13.62 0.77
CA LYS A 70 -16.02 -13.17 1.94
C LYS A 70 -16.19 -11.65 1.98
N LEU A 71 -15.27 -10.91 1.34
CA LEU A 71 -15.16 -9.46 1.44
C LEU A 71 -15.71 -8.70 0.22
N GLN A 72 -15.97 -9.39 -0.90
CA GLN A 72 -16.42 -8.77 -2.15
C GLN A 72 -17.88 -8.27 -2.15
N GLY A 73 -18.68 -8.59 -1.13
CA GLY A 73 -20.09 -8.20 -1.05
C GLY A 73 -21.05 -9.08 -1.85
N CYS A 74 -22.32 -8.67 -1.93
CA CYS A 74 -23.38 -9.41 -2.63
C CYS A 74 -23.41 -9.05 -4.13
N ARG A 75 -23.64 -10.04 -4.98
CA ARG A 75 -23.72 -9.89 -6.46
C ARG A 75 -22.51 -9.14 -7.06
N PRO A 76 -21.28 -9.59 -6.74
CA PRO A 76 -20.05 -8.92 -7.17
C PRO A 76 -19.83 -9.04 -8.67
N GLY A 77 -19.16 -8.05 -9.26
CA GLY A 77 -18.47 -8.21 -10.54
C GLY A 77 -16.97 -8.52 -10.36
N PHE A 78 -16.21 -8.43 -11.44
CA PHE A 78 -14.78 -8.75 -11.46
C PHE A 78 -13.95 -7.78 -10.61
N LEU A 79 -14.23 -6.48 -10.68
CA LEU A 79 -13.49 -5.47 -9.93
C LEU A 79 -13.84 -5.53 -8.44
N ASP A 80 -15.08 -5.92 -8.09
CA ASP A 80 -15.44 -6.22 -6.70
C ASP A 80 -14.64 -7.41 -6.16
N GLY A 81 -14.52 -8.48 -6.94
CA GLY A 81 -13.69 -9.64 -6.59
C GLY A 81 -12.22 -9.26 -6.38
N ARG A 82 -11.64 -8.46 -7.29
CA ARG A 82 -10.29 -7.89 -7.14
C ARG A 82 -10.16 -7.09 -5.85
N ASN A 83 -11.12 -6.19 -5.60
CA ASN A 83 -11.11 -5.32 -4.44
C ASN A 83 -11.26 -6.11 -3.14
N GLY A 84 -12.04 -7.21 -3.15
CA GLY A 84 -12.12 -8.18 -2.05
C GLY A 84 -10.76 -8.81 -1.75
N ILE A 85 -10.01 -9.25 -2.78
CA ILE A 85 -8.65 -9.79 -2.63
C ILE A 85 -7.68 -8.75 -2.07
N LEU A 86 -7.71 -7.51 -2.59
CA LEU A 86 -6.91 -6.40 -2.06
C LEU A 86 -7.26 -6.07 -0.61
N LYS A 87 -8.55 -6.15 -0.24
CA LYS A 87 -9.00 -5.96 1.14
C LYS A 87 -8.48 -7.08 2.03
N ALA A 88 -8.53 -8.34 1.59
CA ALA A 88 -7.95 -9.47 2.31
C ALA A 88 -6.45 -9.28 2.56
N ASP A 89 -5.70 -8.84 1.55
CA ASP A 89 -4.27 -8.51 1.69
C ASP A 89 -4.03 -7.39 2.71
N SER A 90 -4.91 -6.38 2.74
CA SER A 90 -4.79 -5.28 3.69
C SER A 90 -5.06 -5.69 5.14
N ILE A 91 -5.97 -6.65 5.38
CA ILE A 91 -6.35 -7.11 6.73
C ILE A 91 -5.34 -8.12 7.27
N TYR A 92 -4.96 -9.10 6.45
CA TYR A 92 -4.23 -10.28 6.95
C TYR A 92 -2.74 -10.28 6.61
N ASN A 93 -2.30 -9.40 5.70
CA ASN A 93 -0.93 -9.41 5.18
C ASN A 93 -0.28 -8.02 5.18
N ASN A 94 -0.83 -7.05 5.92
CA ASN A 94 -0.32 -5.67 6.01
C ASN A 94 -0.04 -5.03 4.63
N LYS A 95 -0.87 -5.32 3.63
CA LYS A 95 -0.71 -4.84 2.24
C LYS A 95 0.58 -5.33 1.54
N ALA A 96 1.21 -6.41 2.02
CA ALA A 96 2.49 -6.89 1.51
C ALA A 96 2.44 -7.30 0.02
N ASN A 97 1.26 -7.71 -0.47
CA ASN A 97 1.06 -8.20 -1.84
C ASN A 97 0.36 -7.20 -2.75
N THR A 98 -0.07 -6.05 -2.23
CA THR A 98 -0.93 -5.09 -2.93
C THR A 98 -0.40 -4.72 -4.32
N TYR A 99 0.90 -4.43 -4.44
CA TYR A 99 1.49 -4.09 -5.74
C TYR A 99 1.49 -5.26 -6.73
N LEU A 100 1.77 -6.47 -6.26
CA LEU A 100 1.75 -7.69 -7.08
C LEU A 100 0.33 -8.01 -7.55
N ILE A 101 -0.66 -7.89 -6.65
CA ILE A 101 -2.08 -8.03 -6.99
C ILE A 101 -2.45 -7.02 -8.08
N TRP A 102 -2.12 -5.73 -7.90
CA TRP A 102 -2.37 -4.72 -8.92
C TRP A 102 -1.71 -5.01 -10.26
N GLN A 103 -0.44 -5.43 -10.27
CA GLN A 103 0.26 -5.81 -11.51
C GLN A 103 -0.47 -6.92 -12.27
N VAL A 104 -0.92 -7.96 -11.57
CA VAL A 104 -1.61 -9.10 -12.19
C VAL A 104 -2.96 -8.69 -12.77
N PHE A 105 -3.77 -8.01 -11.95
CA PHE A 105 -5.11 -7.59 -12.38
C PHE A 105 -5.06 -6.57 -13.51
N ALA A 106 -4.18 -5.55 -13.41
CA ALA A 106 -3.98 -4.56 -14.46
C ALA A 106 -3.52 -5.20 -15.78
N ARG A 107 -2.60 -6.16 -15.74
CA ARG A 107 -2.15 -6.90 -16.94
C ARG A 107 -3.31 -7.61 -17.67
N ARG A 108 -4.35 -8.02 -16.94
CA ARG A 108 -5.55 -8.70 -17.48
C ARG A 108 -6.71 -7.72 -17.72
N GLY A 109 -6.48 -6.41 -17.72
CA GLY A 109 -7.48 -5.38 -18.02
C GLY A 109 -8.34 -4.94 -16.82
N MET A 110 -7.93 -5.29 -15.60
CA MET A 110 -8.59 -4.92 -14.34
C MET A 110 -7.74 -3.95 -13.50
N GLY A 111 -7.18 -2.94 -14.16
CA GLY A 111 -6.39 -1.85 -13.57
C GLY A 111 -7.21 -0.88 -12.72
N ILE A 112 -6.53 0.10 -12.12
CA ILE A 112 -7.18 1.11 -11.26
C ILE A 112 -8.15 2.00 -12.03
N ASP A 113 -7.91 2.14 -13.33
CA ASP A 113 -8.68 2.86 -14.35
C ASP A 113 -9.76 1.99 -15.02
N ALA A 114 -9.92 0.72 -14.60
CA ALA A 114 -11.00 -0.12 -15.11
C ALA A 114 -12.34 0.27 -14.47
N GLU A 115 -13.40 0.24 -15.27
CA GLU A 115 -14.78 0.46 -14.81
C GLU A 115 -15.56 -0.84 -14.90
N GLN A 116 -16.32 -1.16 -13.85
CA GLN A 116 -17.03 -2.44 -13.80
C GLN A 116 -18.36 -2.41 -14.54
N GLY A 117 -19.08 -1.30 -14.49
CA GLY A 117 -20.50 -1.28 -14.82
C GLY A 117 -21.33 -2.10 -13.83
N SER A 118 -22.47 -2.61 -14.31
CA SER A 118 -23.38 -3.47 -13.57
C SER A 118 -22.94 -4.93 -13.63
N SER A 119 -22.92 -5.63 -12.50
CA SER A 119 -22.65 -7.08 -12.47
C SER A 119 -23.70 -7.94 -13.20
N ASN A 120 -24.80 -7.34 -13.66
CA ASN A 120 -25.84 -8.01 -14.44
C ASN A 120 -25.76 -7.69 -15.95
N ILE A 121 -24.80 -6.88 -16.39
CA ILE A 121 -24.62 -6.48 -17.79
C ILE A 121 -23.19 -6.88 -18.20
N LEU A 122 -23.05 -7.49 -19.38
CA LEU A 122 -21.75 -8.02 -19.86
C LEU A 122 -21.01 -7.05 -20.81
N THR A 123 -21.56 -5.87 -21.05
CA THR A 123 -21.12 -4.96 -22.13
C THR A 123 -20.95 -3.51 -21.68
N ASP A 124 -21.11 -3.21 -20.39
CA ASP A 124 -20.97 -1.85 -19.83
C ASP A 124 -19.68 -1.66 -19.02
N GLN A 125 -18.83 -2.69 -18.95
CA GLN A 125 -17.50 -2.61 -18.38
C GLN A 125 -16.50 -1.93 -19.32
N VAL A 126 -15.50 -1.27 -18.72
CA VAL A 126 -14.35 -0.69 -19.43
C VAL A 126 -13.07 -1.29 -18.86
N ALA A 127 -12.23 -1.86 -19.72
CA ALA A 127 -10.95 -2.38 -19.30
C ALA A 127 -9.95 -1.26 -19.02
N GLY A 128 -9.18 -1.42 -17.95
CA GLY A 128 -8.11 -0.51 -17.55
C GLY A 128 -6.82 -1.29 -17.27
N TYR A 129 -5.68 -0.66 -17.50
CA TYR A 129 -4.36 -1.31 -17.42
C TYR A 129 -3.38 -0.56 -16.52
N LEU A 130 -3.80 0.54 -15.90
CA LEU A 130 -2.98 1.27 -14.97
C LEU A 130 -2.90 0.54 -13.64
N ILE A 131 -1.70 0.52 -13.07
CA ILE A 131 -1.50 0.19 -11.65
C ILE A 131 -1.55 1.51 -10.86
N PRO A 132 -2.10 1.54 -9.63
CA PRO A 132 -1.97 2.71 -8.79
C PRO A 132 -0.50 3.07 -8.70
N THR A 133 -0.16 4.32 -9.01
CA THR A 133 1.15 4.84 -8.70
C THR A 133 1.34 4.60 -7.22
N ARG A 134 2.35 3.78 -6.86
CA ARG A 134 2.95 3.96 -5.55
C ARG A 134 3.30 5.43 -5.55
N VAL A 135 2.76 6.21 -4.61
CA VAL A 135 3.59 7.25 -4.03
C VAL A 135 4.75 6.45 -3.48
N LEU A 136 5.76 6.28 -4.32
CA LEU A 136 7.06 5.90 -3.85
C LEU A 136 7.30 7.02 -2.83
N ALA A 137 7.33 6.69 -1.55
CA ALA A 137 8.46 7.18 -0.80
C ALA A 137 9.63 6.73 -1.68
N THR A 138 10.09 7.63 -2.55
CA THR A 138 11.28 7.38 -3.35
C THR A 138 12.33 6.95 -2.32
N GLN A 139 13.21 6.00 -2.63
CA GLN A 139 14.35 5.74 -1.74
C GLN A 139 14.98 7.03 -1.18
N PRO A 140 15.01 8.16 -1.93
CA PRO A 140 15.28 9.49 -1.38
C PRO A 140 14.54 9.85 -0.09
N GLN A 141 13.23 9.59 0.05
CA GLN A 141 12.45 9.97 1.23
C GLN A 141 12.73 9.09 2.46
N GLN A 142 12.90 7.76 2.30
CA GLN A 142 13.32 6.92 3.43
C GLN A 142 14.76 7.26 3.88
N GLN A 143 15.66 7.50 2.93
CA GLN A 143 17.03 7.92 3.20
C GLN A 143 17.10 9.36 3.75
N ARG A 144 16.11 10.21 3.42
CA ARG A 144 15.93 11.55 3.99
C ARG A 144 15.34 11.51 5.40
N ASP A 145 14.40 10.62 5.68
CA ASP A 145 13.87 10.42 7.04
C ASP A 145 14.95 9.83 7.97
N GLU A 146 15.92 9.07 7.45
CA GLU A 146 17.12 8.66 8.20
C GLU A 146 18.03 9.83 8.60
N LEU A 147 18.00 10.96 7.87
CA LEU A 147 18.75 12.17 8.25
C LEU A 147 18.14 12.88 9.47
N LEU A 148 16.86 12.61 9.79
CA LEU A 148 16.19 13.22 10.93
C LEU A 148 16.56 12.46 12.20
N ASP A 149 17.51 12.97 12.96
CA ASP A 149 17.93 12.43 14.25
C ASP A 149 17.00 12.92 15.38
N LEU A 150 16.46 11.98 16.15
CA LEU A 150 15.63 12.25 17.33
C LEU A 150 16.20 11.51 18.54
N TYR A 151 16.59 12.23 19.59
CA TYR A 151 17.15 11.62 20.81
C TYR A 151 16.94 12.49 22.07
N PRO A 152 16.84 11.87 23.26
CA PRO A 152 16.71 10.43 23.48
C PRO A 152 15.35 9.89 23.02
N ASN A 153 15.30 8.60 22.69
CA ASN A 153 14.04 7.90 22.42
C ASN A 153 14.11 6.55 23.15
N PRO A 154 13.34 6.34 24.24
CA PRO A 154 12.26 7.20 24.74
C PRO A 154 12.75 8.53 25.33
N ALA A 155 11.98 9.61 25.14
CA ALA A 155 12.23 10.93 25.74
C ALA A 155 11.38 11.13 26.99
N SER A 156 11.96 11.75 28.02
CA SER A 156 11.28 12.04 29.28
C SER A 156 10.97 13.52 29.45
N SER A 157 11.98 14.38 29.57
CA SER A 157 11.77 15.82 29.75
C SER A 157 12.03 16.63 28.49
N GLU A 158 12.95 16.16 27.65
CA GLU A 158 13.39 16.86 26.44
C GLU A 158 13.62 15.89 25.28
N LEU A 159 13.42 16.40 24.07
CA LEU A 159 13.70 15.72 22.82
C LEU A 159 14.57 16.64 21.95
N THR A 160 15.75 16.17 21.59
CA THR A 160 16.59 16.85 20.61
C THR A 160 16.20 16.40 19.21
N VAL A 161 15.98 17.39 18.34
CA VAL A 161 15.63 17.22 16.93
C VAL A 161 16.77 17.79 16.08
N ARG A 162 17.46 16.93 15.33
CA ARG A 162 18.53 17.35 14.42
C ARG A 162 18.24 16.91 13.00
N LEU A 163 18.41 17.81 12.04
CA LEU A 163 18.24 17.53 10.62
C LEU A 163 19.35 18.26 9.82
N PRO A 164 20.28 17.54 9.16
CA PRO A 164 21.37 18.13 8.38
C PRO A 164 20.87 18.59 7.01
N VAL A 165 19.89 19.51 6.97
CA VAL A 165 19.36 20.11 5.74
C VAL A 165 19.59 21.62 5.74
N SER A 166 19.87 22.17 4.56
CA SER A 166 19.93 23.62 4.33
C SER A 166 18.62 24.08 3.70
N SER A 167 17.92 24.98 4.38
CA SER A 167 16.67 25.62 3.93
C SER A 167 16.84 27.13 3.99
N LYS A 168 16.33 27.85 2.98
CA LYS A 168 16.32 29.32 2.97
C LYS A 168 15.19 29.90 3.81
N ALA A 169 14.11 29.14 3.99
CA ALA A 169 12.96 29.49 4.82
C ALA A 169 13.06 28.84 6.23
N PRO A 170 12.38 29.40 7.25
CA PRO A 170 12.21 28.72 8.53
C PRO A 170 11.55 27.35 8.35
N VAL A 171 12.10 26.34 9.03
CA VAL A 171 11.57 24.97 9.06
C VAL A 171 10.52 24.89 10.17
N GLN A 172 9.33 24.40 9.84
CA GLN A 172 8.27 24.16 10.83
C GLN A 172 8.45 22.78 11.44
N VAL A 173 8.66 22.71 12.75
CA VAL A 173 8.75 21.49 13.54
C VAL A 173 7.45 21.30 14.28
N SER A 174 6.74 20.21 14.04
CA SER A 174 5.46 19.88 14.67
C SER A 174 5.54 18.53 15.37
N VAL A 175 5.04 18.45 16.61
CA VAL A 175 4.82 17.19 17.31
C VAL A 175 3.34 16.85 17.17
N LEU A 176 3.05 15.64 16.70
CA LEU A 176 1.70 15.17 16.40
C LEU A 176 1.40 13.90 17.20
N THR A 177 0.14 13.70 17.56
CA THR A 177 -0.33 12.39 18.05
C THR A 177 -0.38 11.37 16.89
N VAL A 178 -0.52 10.08 17.20
CA VAL A 178 -0.74 9.03 16.17
C VAL A 178 -1.99 9.24 15.31
N LEU A 179 -2.94 10.05 15.79
CA LEU A 179 -4.15 10.44 15.05
C LEU A 179 -3.95 11.68 14.19
N GLY A 180 -2.73 12.25 14.14
CA GLY A 180 -2.39 13.42 13.34
C GLY A 180 -2.74 14.77 13.97
N LYS A 181 -3.17 14.82 15.23
CA LYS A 181 -3.43 16.08 15.95
C LYS A 181 -2.11 16.72 16.36
N THR A 182 -1.84 17.95 15.91
CA THR A 182 -0.67 18.74 16.35
C THR A 182 -0.81 19.11 17.82
N VAL A 183 0.19 18.75 18.63
CA VAL A 183 0.26 19.09 20.06
C VAL A 183 1.28 20.18 20.36
N GLN A 184 2.28 20.36 19.49
CA GLN A 184 3.26 21.43 19.59
C GLN A 184 3.73 21.80 18.19
N THR A 185 4.01 23.08 17.96
CA THR A 185 4.61 23.55 16.71
C THR A 185 5.59 24.69 16.98
N THR A 186 6.70 24.74 16.24
CA THR A 186 7.73 25.78 16.37
C THR A 186 8.39 25.99 15.01
N ALA A 187 8.61 27.25 14.63
CA ALA A 187 9.36 27.59 13.42
C ALA A 187 10.79 27.96 13.79
N VAL A 188 11.77 27.31 13.18
CA VAL A 188 13.20 27.46 13.51
C VAL A 188 14.03 27.62 12.25
N ARG A 189 15.23 28.20 12.39
CA ARG A 189 16.16 28.29 11.25
C ARG A 189 16.82 26.93 11.00
N SER A 190 17.18 26.66 9.75
CA SER A 190 17.88 25.42 9.38
C SER A 190 19.20 25.23 10.14
N THR A 191 19.92 26.32 10.44
CA THR A 191 21.15 26.30 11.25
C THR A 191 20.92 25.83 12.70
N GLU A 192 19.79 26.18 13.29
CA GLU A 192 19.42 25.77 14.65
C GLU A 192 19.08 24.27 14.69
N LEU A 193 18.40 23.76 13.65
CA LEU A 193 18.16 22.33 13.48
C LEU A 193 19.44 21.52 13.23
N GLN A 194 20.46 22.11 12.60
CA GLN A 194 21.74 21.44 12.41
C GLN A 194 22.51 21.32 13.74
N GLN A 195 22.36 22.28 14.66
CA GLN A 195 22.95 22.25 16.00
C GLN A 195 22.17 21.36 16.98
N GLY A 196 20.91 21.07 16.69
CA GLY A 196 20.01 20.25 17.51
C GLY A 196 19.04 21.11 18.30
N LEU A 197 17.81 21.20 17.81
CA LEU A 197 16.72 21.90 18.50
C LEU A 197 16.25 21.08 19.70
N ARG A 198 16.18 21.69 20.88
CA ARG A 198 15.62 21.05 22.06
C ARG A 198 14.14 21.38 22.20
N LEU A 199 13.31 20.35 22.16
CA LEU A 199 11.88 20.44 22.43
C LEU A 199 11.60 19.97 23.85
N ASN A 200 10.86 20.76 24.61
CA ASN A 200 10.35 20.33 25.91
C ASN A 200 9.21 19.31 25.70
N THR A 201 9.35 18.13 26.30
CA THR A 201 8.35 17.04 26.25
C THR A 201 7.69 16.75 27.60
N SER A 202 8.08 17.47 28.67
CA SER A 202 7.57 17.25 30.03
C SER A 202 6.06 17.46 30.17
N ALA A 203 5.48 18.32 29.33
CA ALA A 203 4.05 18.61 29.31
C ALA A 203 3.22 17.63 28.45
N LEU A 204 3.87 16.72 27.71
CA LEU A 204 3.19 15.74 26.87
C LEU A 204 2.84 14.48 27.69
N ALA A 205 1.69 13.87 27.44
CA ALA A 205 1.37 12.59 28.08
C ALA A 205 2.33 11.48 27.60
N ALA A 206 2.53 10.45 28.42
CA ALA A 206 3.30 9.27 27.98
C ALA A 206 2.59 8.59 26.80
N GLY A 207 3.33 8.27 25.74
CA GLY A 207 2.76 7.69 24.53
C GLY A 207 3.62 7.86 23.29
N LEU A 208 3.10 7.35 22.16
CA LEU A 208 3.77 7.44 20.87
C LEU A 208 3.37 8.74 20.14
N TYR A 209 4.37 9.46 19.64
CA TYR A 209 4.21 10.70 18.89
C TYR A 209 4.95 10.63 17.55
N ILE A 210 4.58 11.53 16.64
CA ILE A 210 5.24 11.75 15.36
C ILE A 210 5.81 13.17 15.37
N VAL A 211 7.12 13.31 15.20
CA VAL A 211 7.74 14.60 14.92
C VAL A 211 7.78 14.78 13.41
N GLN A 212 7.22 15.89 12.92
CA GLN A 212 7.16 16.27 11.52
C GLN A 212 7.91 17.59 11.31
N LEU A 213 8.81 17.63 10.33
CA LEU A 213 9.51 18.84 9.93
C LEU A 213 9.09 19.20 8.50
N ARG A 214 8.66 20.44 8.26
CA ARG A 214 8.32 20.96 6.93
C ARG A 214 9.28 22.08 6.55
N SER A 215 9.96 21.91 5.43
CA SER A 215 10.91 22.85 4.83
C SER A 215 10.64 23.01 3.33
N ASP A 216 11.34 23.94 2.68
CA ASP A 216 11.37 24.07 1.22
C ASP A 216 11.94 22.81 0.53
N ALA A 217 12.86 22.10 1.19
CA ALA A 217 13.46 20.85 0.73
C ALA A 217 12.53 19.62 0.86
N GLY A 218 11.42 19.75 1.58
CA GLY A 218 10.43 18.69 1.77
C GLY A 218 9.94 18.53 3.21
N THR A 219 9.15 17.46 3.41
CA THR A 219 8.62 17.05 4.72
C THR A 219 9.32 15.80 5.21
N PHE A 220 9.76 15.82 6.47
CA PHE A 220 10.44 14.71 7.15
C PHE A 220 9.60 14.28 8.35
N THR A 221 9.55 12.97 8.64
CA THR A 221 8.79 12.47 9.79
C THR A 221 9.50 11.34 10.51
N ARG A 222 9.51 11.37 11.85
CA ARG A 222 10.02 10.26 12.66
C ARG A 222 9.19 10.07 13.93
N LYS A 223 9.00 8.80 14.31
CA LYS A 223 8.26 8.41 15.51
C LYS A 223 9.15 8.53 16.74
N VAL A 224 8.59 8.98 17.85
CA VAL A 224 9.26 9.07 19.15
C VAL A 224 8.32 8.59 20.26
N LEU A 225 8.87 7.86 21.23
CA LEU A 225 8.16 7.47 22.44
C LEU A 225 8.44 8.52 23.54
N ILE A 226 7.39 9.04 24.17
CA ILE A 226 7.49 9.88 25.35
C ILE A 226 7.14 9.05 26.59
N GLN A 227 7.96 9.12 27.62
CA GLN A 227 7.80 8.38 28.88
C GLN A 227 8.32 9.22 30.06
N HIS A 228 7.48 9.43 31.08
CA HIS A 228 7.85 10.08 32.34
C HIS A 228 8.05 9.07 33.46
#